data_AF-A0A7C9DY45-F1
#
_entry.id   AF-A0A7C9DY45-F1
#
_cell.length_a   1.000
_cell.length_b   1.000
_cell.length_c   1.000
_cell.angle_alpha   90.00
_cell.angle_beta   90.00
_cell.angle_gamma   90.00
#
_symmetry.space_group_name_H-M   'P 1'
#
loop_
_entity.id
_entity.type
_entity.pdbx_description
1 polymer ?
#
loop_
_entity_poly.entity_id
_entity_poly.type
_entity_poly.pdbx_seq_one_letter_code
_entity_poly.pdbx_strand_id
1 'polypeptide(L)'
;DTCSDIVGDKWADSPISMLPIYQELIEAGLRIWVYSGDTDAVVPVTATRYSLDALKLPTVTKWYPWYDKGQVGGWSEVYMGLTFVTIRGAGHEVPLHRPRQAFILFNHFLKNKPMPRNQMNTGWSNKGNHITRVSEDEDDENPSRIDKFK
;
A
#
# COMPACT_ATOMS: atom_id res chain seq x y z
N ASP A 1 22.06 5.37 24.86
CA ASP A 1 21.38 5.59 23.56
C ASP A 1 20.69 4.34 23.05
N THR A 2 19.79 4.52 22.09
CA THR A 2 19.07 3.46 21.36
C THR A 2 19.89 2.86 20.21
N CYS A 3 20.95 3.56 19.74
CA CYS A 3 21.84 3.16 18.64
C CYS A 3 23.29 3.00 19.12
N SER A 4 24.12 2.24 18.39
CA SER A 4 25.55 2.02 18.68
C SER A 4 26.45 2.68 17.65
N ASP A 5 27.18 3.72 18.07
CA ASP A 5 28.13 4.44 17.19
C ASP A 5 29.29 3.55 16.74
N ILE A 6 29.70 2.58 17.58
CA ILE A 6 30.76 1.63 17.25
C ILE A 6 30.40 0.82 15.99
N VAL A 7 29.13 0.43 15.86
CA VAL A 7 28.66 -0.29 14.68
C VAL A 7 28.52 0.66 13.50
N GLY A 8 27.92 1.85 13.72
CA GLY A 8 27.74 2.86 12.67
C GLY A 8 29.04 3.30 12.00
N ASP A 9 30.07 3.56 12.80
CA ASP A 9 31.36 4.07 12.31
C ASP A 9 32.24 3.00 11.65
N LYS A 10 32.00 1.71 11.94
CA LYS A 10 32.85 0.60 11.48
C LYS A 10 32.19 -0.28 10.42
N TRP A 11 30.97 0.03 10.01
CA TRP A 11 30.28 -0.74 8.97
C TRP A 11 30.96 -0.54 7.61
N ALA A 12 31.33 -1.64 6.95
CA ALA A 12 32.14 -1.60 5.73
C ALA A 12 31.37 -2.02 4.47
N ASP A 13 30.76 -3.21 4.46
CA ASP A 13 30.07 -3.74 3.28
C ASP A 13 28.70 -3.07 3.11
N SER A 14 28.60 -2.19 2.12
CA SER A 14 27.39 -1.43 1.78
C SER A 14 27.27 -1.27 0.26
N PRO A 15 26.68 -2.24 -0.45
CA PRO A 15 26.46 -2.14 -1.88
C PRO A 15 25.68 -0.87 -2.23
N ILE A 16 26.12 -0.18 -3.30
CA ILE A 16 25.55 1.10 -3.72
C ILE A 16 24.08 0.96 -4.17
N SER A 17 23.66 -0.25 -4.57
CA SER A 17 22.35 -0.48 -5.14
C SER A 17 21.80 -1.85 -4.76
N MET A 18 20.51 -1.89 -4.46
CA MET A 18 19.73 -3.12 -4.27
C MET A 18 18.99 -3.56 -5.53
N LEU A 19 19.02 -2.77 -6.61
CA LEU A 19 18.20 -3.01 -7.81
C LEU A 19 18.39 -4.41 -8.43
N PRO A 20 19.62 -4.98 -8.51
CA PRO A 20 19.79 -6.35 -9.01
C PRO A 20 19.05 -7.40 -8.18
N ILE A 21 19.02 -7.23 -6.85
CA ILE A 21 18.30 -8.13 -5.94
C ILE A 21 16.79 -7.97 -6.13
N TYR A 22 16.29 -6.74 -6.31
CA TYR A 22 14.88 -6.53 -6.63
C TYR A 22 14.48 -7.23 -7.92
N GLN A 23 15.32 -7.20 -8.96
CA GLN A 23 15.05 -7.90 -10.23
C GLN A 23 14.94 -9.42 -10.01
N GLU A 24 15.90 -10.02 -9.31
CA GLU A 24 15.89 -11.45 -8.99
C GLU A 24 14.62 -11.87 -8.24
N LEU A 25 14.25 -11.12 -7.20
CA LEU A 25 13.08 -11.45 -6.37
C LEU A 25 11.75 -11.22 -7.12
N ILE A 26 11.69 -10.24 -8.01
CA ILE A 26 10.53 -10.01 -8.90
C ILE A 26 10.39 -11.18 -9.89
N GLU A 27 11.48 -11.63 -10.50
CA GLU A 27 11.49 -12.78 -11.43
C GLU A 27 11.11 -14.09 -10.72
N ALA A 28 11.51 -14.25 -9.46
CA ALA A 28 11.09 -15.37 -8.62
C ALA A 28 9.59 -15.31 -8.20
N GLY A 29 8.87 -14.25 -8.55
CA GLY A 29 7.45 -14.09 -8.24
C GLY A 29 7.16 -13.72 -6.78
N LEU A 30 8.16 -13.20 -6.05
CA LEU A 30 7.94 -12.73 -4.69
C LEU A 30 7.16 -11.41 -4.68
N ARG A 31 6.28 -11.27 -3.70
CA ARG A 31 5.48 -10.06 -3.53
C ARG A 31 6.32 -8.97 -2.86
N ILE A 32 6.58 -7.89 -3.58
CA ILE A 32 7.37 -6.76 -3.10
C ILE A 32 6.51 -5.50 -2.99
N TRP A 33 6.51 -4.90 -1.80
CA TRP A 33 5.90 -3.59 -1.55
C TRP A 33 6.97 -2.66 -0.96
N VAL A 34 7.08 -1.47 -1.55
CA VAL A 34 7.93 -0.39 -1.03
C VAL A 34 7.01 0.72 -0.54
N TYR A 35 7.28 1.29 0.62
CA TYR A 35 6.50 2.41 1.13
C TYR A 35 7.39 3.53 1.69
N SER A 36 6.87 4.76 1.68
CA SER A 36 7.59 5.94 2.16
C SER A 36 6.63 6.96 2.79
N GLY A 37 7.05 7.56 3.91
CA GLY A 37 6.38 8.72 4.48
C GLY A 37 6.76 9.99 3.71
N ASP A 38 5.77 10.77 3.27
CA ASP A 38 6.00 11.89 2.36
C ASP A 38 6.55 13.18 3.02
N THR A 39 6.71 13.18 4.34
CA THR A 39 7.39 14.26 5.07
C THR A 39 8.75 13.85 5.64
N ASP A 40 9.27 12.68 5.24
CA ASP A 40 10.65 12.28 5.56
C ASP A 40 11.67 13.05 4.69
N ALA A 41 12.69 13.60 5.33
CA ALA A 41 13.81 14.28 4.69
C ALA A 41 15.09 13.43 4.66
N VAL A 42 15.18 12.35 5.46
CA VAL A 42 16.37 11.47 5.51
C VAL A 42 16.39 10.54 4.30
N VAL A 43 15.26 9.86 4.01
CA VAL A 43 15.08 9.01 2.83
C VAL A 43 13.78 9.41 2.13
N PRO A 44 13.78 10.53 1.38
CA PRO A 44 12.55 11.12 0.87
C PRO A 44 11.90 10.29 -0.24
N VAL A 45 10.59 10.49 -0.43
CA VAL A 45 9.79 9.88 -1.51
C VAL A 45 10.48 10.01 -2.87
N THR A 46 11.07 11.17 -3.17
CA THR A 46 11.75 11.44 -4.44
C THR A 46 12.91 10.47 -4.69
N ALA A 47 13.72 10.16 -3.67
CA ALA A 47 14.84 9.23 -3.80
C ALA A 47 14.34 7.81 -4.08
N THR A 48 13.26 7.40 -3.38
CA THR A 48 12.61 6.10 -3.61
C THR A 48 12.04 6.02 -5.03
N ARG A 49 11.34 7.06 -5.50
CA ARG A 49 10.77 7.10 -6.87
C ARG A 49 11.84 6.98 -7.94
N TYR A 50 12.96 7.70 -7.83
CA TYR A 50 14.05 7.59 -8.81
C TYR A 50 14.68 6.19 -8.81
N SER A 51 14.86 5.58 -7.63
CA SER A 51 15.39 4.23 -7.51
C SER A 51 14.46 3.20 -8.18
N LEU A 52 13.15 3.31 -7.94
CA LEU A 52 12.16 2.41 -8.56
C LEU A 52 12.01 2.63 -10.07
N ASP A 53 12.10 3.88 -10.56
CA ASP A 53 12.08 4.18 -11.99
C ASP A 53 13.27 3.56 -12.75
N ALA A 54 14.41 3.40 -12.07
CA ALA A 54 15.58 2.74 -12.65
C ALA A 54 15.37 1.24 -12.92
N LEU A 55 14.38 0.59 -12.28
CA LEU A 55 14.02 -0.81 -12.57
C LEU A 55 13.29 -0.98 -13.92
N LYS A 56 12.76 0.11 -14.50
CA LYS A 56 12.02 0.10 -15.77
C LYS A 56 10.87 -0.91 -15.81
N LEU A 57 10.21 -1.11 -14.68
CA LEU A 57 9.05 -2.00 -14.58
C LEU A 57 7.83 -1.40 -15.30
N PRO A 58 7.05 -2.20 -16.06
CA PRO A 58 5.80 -1.73 -16.64
C PRO A 58 4.78 -1.31 -15.58
N THR A 59 4.15 -0.16 -15.76
CA THR A 59 3.07 0.31 -14.88
C THR A 59 1.77 -0.43 -15.17
N VAL A 60 1.23 -1.12 -14.17
CA VAL A 60 -0.08 -1.80 -14.19
C VAL A 60 -1.20 -0.86 -13.77
N THR A 61 -0.95 -0.04 -12.75
CA THR A 61 -1.89 0.99 -12.30
C THR A 61 -1.13 2.28 -12.07
N LYS A 62 -1.51 3.32 -12.83
CA LYS A 62 -0.96 4.68 -12.70
C LYS A 62 -1.19 5.24 -11.30
N TRP A 63 -0.26 6.07 -10.85
CA TRP A 63 -0.34 6.88 -9.63
C TRP A 63 -1.76 7.35 -9.27
N TYR A 64 -2.30 6.87 -8.15
CA TYR A 64 -3.65 7.19 -7.69
C TYR A 64 -3.68 7.46 -6.18
N PRO A 65 -4.59 8.34 -5.70
CA PRO A 65 -4.79 8.54 -4.27
C PRO A 65 -5.53 7.34 -3.68
N TRP A 66 -5.09 6.90 -2.50
CA TRP A 66 -5.80 5.91 -1.69
C TRP A 66 -6.43 6.55 -0.46
N TYR A 67 -7.52 5.96 0.03
CA TYR A 67 -8.41 6.60 0.97
C TYR A 67 -8.63 5.79 2.25
N ASP A 68 -8.83 6.50 3.34
CA ASP A 68 -9.46 5.94 4.53
C ASP A 68 -10.53 6.92 5.03
N LYS A 69 -11.74 6.41 5.23
CA LYS A 69 -12.88 7.19 5.75
C LYS A 69 -13.06 8.51 4.99
N GLY A 70 -12.98 8.45 3.66
CA GLY A 70 -13.13 9.61 2.77
C GLY A 70 -11.94 10.58 2.74
N GLN A 71 -10.88 10.35 3.51
CA GLN A 71 -9.67 11.17 3.51
C GLN A 71 -8.55 10.50 2.73
N VAL A 72 -7.76 11.28 1.99
CA VAL A 72 -6.57 10.77 1.29
C VAL A 72 -5.53 10.35 2.32
N GLY A 73 -5.25 9.04 2.39
CA GLY A 73 -4.20 8.49 3.24
C GLY A 73 -2.81 8.54 2.60
N GLY A 74 -2.75 8.71 1.28
CA GLY A 74 -1.54 8.86 0.48
C GLY A 74 -1.79 8.46 -0.97
N TRP A 75 -0.74 8.03 -1.67
CA TRP A 75 -0.82 7.61 -3.07
C TRP A 75 -0.20 6.24 -3.28
N SER A 76 -0.58 5.58 -4.36
CA SER A 76 -0.02 4.29 -4.74
C SER A 76 0.14 4.19 -6.25
N GLU A 77 1.14 3.45 -6.69
CA GLU A 77 1.36 3.05 -8.08
C GLU A 77 1.79 1.59 -8.10
N VAL A 78 1.21 0.85 -9.04
CA VAL A 78 1.41 -0.59 -9.14
C VAL A 78 2.16 -0.84 -10.43
N TYR A 79 3.32 -1.49 -10.31
CA TYR A 79 4.11 -2.00 -11.41
C TYR A 79 3.93 -3.52 -11.50
N MET A 80 4.38 -4.10 -12.62
CA MET A 80 4.47 -5.54 -12.72
C MET A 80 5.52 -6.05 -11.72
N GLY A 81 5.08 -6.78 -10.70
CA GLY A 81 5.93 -7.36 -9.66
C GLY A 81 6.20 -6.48 -8.42
N LEU A 82 5.82 -5.21 -8.42
CA LEU A 82 6.11 -4.28 -7.32
C LEU A 82 4.99 -3.25 -7.11
N THR A 83 4.64 -2.99 -5.85
CA THR A 83 3.72 -1.89 -5.47
C THR A 83 4.48 -0.83 -4.69
N PHE A 84 4.33 0.43 -5.08
CA PHE A 84 4.81 1.58 -4.32
C PHE A 84 3.65 2.30 -3.62
N VAL A 85 3.83 2.68 -2.35
CA VAL A 85 2.83 3.39 -1.55
C VAL A 85 3.46 4.56 -0.79
N THR A 86 2.86 5.74 -0.84
CA THR A 86 3.20 6.84 0.07
C THR A 86 2.14 6.99 1.14
N ILE A 87 2.56 7.50 2.30
CA ILE A 87 1.69 7.79 3.43
C ILE A 87 1.76 9.28 3.72
N ARG A 88 0.60 9.94 3.58
CA ARG A 88 0.48 11.39 3.68
C ARG A 88 0.70 11.89 5.10
N GLY A 89 1.62 12.83 5.25
CA GLY A 89 2.01 13.46 6.50
C GLY A 89 2.73 12.51 7.47
N ALA A 90 3.39 11.47 6.97
CA ALA A 90 4.25 10.61 7.77
C ALA A 90 5.74 10.93 7.52
N GLY A 91 6.54 10.97 8.58
CA GLY A 91 8.00 11.03 8.48
C GLY A 91 8.64 9.65 8.28
N HIS A 92 9.92 9.53 8.63
CA HIS A 92 10.72 8.30 8.46
C HIS A 92 10.05 7.08 9.13
N GLU A 93 9.63 7.25 10.39
CA GLU A 93 8.92 6.22 11.13
C GLU A 93 7.41 6.30 10.85
N VAL A 94 6.96 5.76 9.72
CA VAL A 94 5.54 5.82 9.31
C VAL A 94 4.57 5.32 10.39
N PRO A 95 4.78 4.17 11.07
CA PRO A 95 3.89 3.70 12.11
C PRO A 95 3.81 4.62 13.35
N LEU A 96 4.85 5.40 13.64
CA LEU A 96 4.84 6.39 14.73
C LEU A 96 3.93 7.57 14.38
N HIS A 97 4.08 8.12 13.18
CA HIS A 97 3.37 9.35 12.76
C HIS A 97 1.93 9.09 12.29
N ARG A 98 1.70 7.94 11.67
CA ARG A 98 0.43 7.56 11.01
C ARG A 98 0.08 6.09 11.29
N PRO A 99 -0.12 5.69 12.57
CA PRO A 99 -0.32 4.29 12.96
C PRO A 99 -1.53 3.63 12.26
N ARG A 100 -2.63 4.36 12.10
CA ARG A 100 -3.84 3.86 11.43
C ARG A 100 -3.59 3.54 9.96
N GLN A 101 -2.89 4.42 9.24
CA GLN A 101 -2.55 4.25 7.83
C GLN A 101 -1.50 3.15 7.64
N ALA A 102 -0.53 3.06 8.54
CA ALA A 102 0.47 1.99 8.54
C ALA A 102 -0.18 0.61 8.73
N PHE A 103 -1.17 0.50 9.63
CA PHE A 103 -1.93 -0.74 9.82
C PHE A 103 -2.71 -1.15 8.57
N ILE A 104 -3.33 -0.20 7.87
CA ILE A 104 -4.06 -0.46 6.62
C ILE A 104 -3.10 -0.93 5.53
N LEU A 105 -1.97 -0.25 5.35
CA LEU A 105 -0.90 -0.66 4.44
C LEU A 105 -0.51 -2.12 4.70
N PHE A 106 -0.21 -2.45 5.96
CA PHE A 106 0.22 -3.79 6.35
C PHE A 106 -0.86 -4.85 6.08
N ASN A 107 -2.10 -4.58 6.46
CA ASN A 107 -3.23 -5.48 6.20
C ASN A 107 -3.47 -5.71 4.71
N HIS A 108 -3.35 -4.67 3.87
CA HIS A 108 -3.48 -4.78 2.42
C HIS A 108 -2.33 -5.58 1.79
N PHE A 109 -1.10 -5.38 2.26
CA PHE A 109 0.05 -6.20 1.88
C PHE A 109 -0.17 -7.69 2.19
N LEU A 110 -0.61 -8.01 3.41
CA LEU A 110 -0.87 -9.40 3.83
C LEU A 110 -1.99 -10.06 3.02
N LYS A 111 -3.05 -9.31 2.72
CA LYS A 111 -4.20 -9.80 1.94
C LYS A 111 -3.96 -9.79 0.43
N ASN A 112 -2.80 -9.34 -0.03
CA ASN A 112 -2.50 -9.13 -1.45
C ASN A 112 -3.58 -8.29 -2.17
N LYS A 113 -4.05 -7.23 -1.52
CA LYS A 113 -5.06 -6.31 -2.07
C LYS A 113 -4.41 -4.94 -2.36
N PRO A 114 -4.73 -4.27 -3.48
CA PRO A 114 -4.26 -2.91 -3.73
C PRO A 114 -4.78 -1.95 -2.66
N MET A 115 -4.14 -0.78 -2.50
CA MET A 115 -4.61 0.24 -1.57
C MET A 115 -6.03 0.72 -1.96
N PRO A 116 -6.89 1.00 -0.97
CA PRO A 116 -8.30 1.30 -1.21
C PRO A 116 -8.48 2.59 -2.02
N ARG A 117 -9.22 2.50 -3.13
CA ARG A 117 -9.65 3.68 -3.89
C ARG A 117 -10.90 4.29 -3.25
N ASN A 118 -11.18 5.56 -3.53
CA ASN A 118 -12.40 6.18 -3.05
C ASN A 118 -13.60 5.40 -3.58
N GLN A 119 -14.37 4.80 -2.69
CA GLN A 119 -15.71 4.36 -3.00
C GLN A 119 -16.61 5.60 -2.99
N MET A 120 -16.54 6.40 -4.06
CA MET A 120 -17.69 7.24 -4.39
C MET A 120 -18.80 6.28 -4.80
N ASN A 121 -19.67 5.93 -3.86
CA ASN A 121 -20.98 5.32 -4.04
C ASN A 121 -21.19 4.68 -5.44
N THR A 122 -20.86 3.40 -5.61
CA THR A 122 -21.68 2.53 -6.48
C THR A 122 -22.99 2.15 -5.75
N GLY A 123 -23.51 3.07 -4.92
CA GLY A 123 -24.72 2.91 -4.12
C GLY A 123 -26.00 3.20 -4.89
N TRP A 124 -25.95 3.41 -6.20
CA TRP A 124 -27.12 3.40 -7.06
C TRP A 124 -27.09 2.17 -7.95
N SER A 125 -27.84 1.15 -7.55
CA SER A 125 -28.30 0.09 -8.47
C SER A 125 -29.67 0.50 -9.00
N ASN A 126 -29.77 0.79 -10.31
CA ASN A 126 -31.06 0.94 -10.97
C ASN A 126 -31.72 -0.44 -11.11
N LYS A 127 -32.52 -0.84 -10.11
CA LYS A 127 -33.48 -1.95 -10.24
C LYS A 127 -34.89 -1.39 -10.19
N GLY A 128 -35.44 -1.08 -11.36
CA GLY A 128 -36.76 -0.45 -11.48
C GLY A 128 -36.78 0.96 -10.90
N ASN A 129 -37.90 1.68 -11.04
CA ASN A 129 -38.07 3.10 -10.68
C ASN A 129 -38.04 3.39 -9.16
N HIS A 130 -37.16 2.76 -8.39
CA HIS A 130 -37.02 2.98 -6.96
C HIS A 130 -35.54 2.97 -6.55
N ILE A 131 -35.09 4.11 -5.99
CA ILE A 131 -33.73 4.28 -5.46
C ILE A 131 -33.75 3.88 -3.98
N THR A 132 -32.97 2.87 -3.61
CA THR A 132 -32.80 2.45 -2.21
C THR A 132 -31.33 2.51 -1.79
N ARG A 133 -31.10 2.88 -0.53
CA ARG A 133 -29.77 2.97 0.09
C ARG A 133 -29.39 1.57 0.60
N VAL A 134 -28.30 1.00 0.12
CA VAL A 134 -27.72 -0.21 0.71
C VAL A 134 -26.95 0.21 1.96
N SER A 135 -27.38 -0.26 3.13
CA SER A 135 -26.62 -0.13 4.39
C SER A 135 -25.51 -1.18 4.41
N GLU A 136 -24.29 -0.74 4.73
CA GLU A 136 -23.08 -1.56 4.82
C GLU A 136 -23.13 -2.48 6.05
N ASP A 137 -23.83 -3.63 5.97
CA ASP A 137 -23.79 -4.64 7.05
C ASP A 137 -23.92 -6.12 6.57
N GLU A 138 -23.83 -6.44 5.27
CA GLU A 138 -24.17 -7.80 4.78
C GLU A 138 -23.10 -8.55 3.94
N ASP A 139 -21.82 -8.20 4.01
CA ASP A 139 -20.79 -8.90 3.21
C ASP A 139 -19.87 -9.88 3.99
N ASP A 140 -20.23 -10.27 5.21
CA ASP A 140 -19.46 -11.24 6.03
C ASP A 140 -20.25 -12.50 6.46
N GLU A 141 -21.28 -12.93 5.72
CA GLU A 141 -21.91 -14.25 5.93
C GLU A 141 -21.60 -15.27 4.82
N ASN A 142 -20.78 -16.25 5.21
CA ASN A 142 -20.38 -17.47 4.52
C ASN A 142 -21.59 -18.22 3.87
N PRO A 143 -21.63 -18.48 2.55
CA PRO A 143 -22.81 -18.98 1.85
C PRO A 143 -23.07 -20.49 1.98
N SER A 144 -22.63 -21.14 3.07
CA SER A 144 -22.69 -22.61 3.19
C SER A 144 -23.78 -23.17 4.10
N ARG A 145 -24.82 -22.40 4.48
CA ARG A 145 -25.93 -22.96 5.27
C ARG A 145 -27.28 -22.31 5.00
N ILE A 146 -27.97 -22.78 3.97
CA ILE A 146 -29.41 -22.53 3.77
C ILE A 146 -30.16 -23.67 4.45
N ASP A 147 -30.52 -23.50 5.72
CA ASP A 147 -31.52 -24.35 6.36
C ASP A 147 -32.91 -23.88 5.90
N LYS A 148 -33.55 -24.68 5.03
CA LYS A 148 -34.95 -24.50 4.64
C LYS A 148 -35.85 -24.91 5.80
N PHE A 149 -36.67 -23.99 6.31
CA PHE A 149 -37.89 -24.36 7.03
C PHE A 149 -39.11 -23.81 6.29
N LYS A 150 -40.08 -24.72 6.12
CA LYS A 150 -41.44 -24.50 5.61
C LYS A 150 -42.28 -23.72 6.60
#